data_AF-A0A117INZ7-F1
#
_entry.id   AF-A0A117INZ7-F1
#
_cell.length_a   1.000
_cell.length_b   1.000
_cell.length_c   1.000
_cell.angle_alpha   90.00
_cell.angle_beta   90.00
_cell.angle_gamma   90.00
#
_symmetry.space_group_name_H-M   'P 1'
#
loop_
_entity.id
_entity.type
_entity.pdbx_description
1 polymer ?
#
loop_
_entity_poly.entity_id
_entity_poly.type
_entity_poly.pdbx_seq_one_letter_code
_entity_poly.pdbx_strand_id
1 'polypeptide(L)'
;MRIDPWDTGFVDLSGNQGLLGQREGRTSAAVIDWLNERTPQFREAVQFVAIDPAAVYAAAIRTPGLLPNATIVVDHFHLVKLGNEALTKVRRRVTWDLRDRRGRKADPEWANRRRLLRGRERLSDKAFAKMWNAIVDADDSGQILSAWIAKEELRTLLSTVRLGGDPHLTRHRLHRFLSWCIDSKIPELLALASTVDTWWPEINAFLVTGITNARTEGYNRLVKQVKRAA
;
A
#
# COMPACT_ATOMS: atom_id res chain seq x y z
N MET A 1 20.54 -9.48 -24.72
CA MET A 1 19.31 -10.07 -24.13
C MET A 1 18.98 -9.28 -22.88
N ARG A 2 17.90 -8.50 -22.91
CA ARG A 2 17.48 -7.64 -21.79
C ARG A 2 16.69 -8.54 -20.85
N ILE A 3 17.33 -9.10 -19.83
CA ILE A 3 16.67 -9.86 -18.77
C ILE A 3 15.64 -8.91 -18.14
N ASP A 4 14.36 -9.26 -18.18
CA ASP A 4 13.32 -8.44 -17.58
C ASP A 4 13.58 -8.43 -16.06
N PRO A 5 13.85 -7.28 -15.41
CA PRO A 5 14.31 -7.26 -14.03
C PRO A 5 13.22 -7.64 -13.01
N TRP A 6 12.06 -8.09 -13.47
CA TRP A 6 10.85 -8.27 -12.68
C TRP A 6 10.34 -9.70 -12.77
N ASP A 7 10.35 -10.38 -11.62
CA ASP A 7 9.78 -11.71 -11.47
C ASP A 7 8.52 -11.67 -10.60
N THR A 8 7.60 -12.61 -10.87
CA THR A 8 6.48 -12.94 -9.99
C THR A 8 6.89 -14.09 -9.08
N GLY A 9 6.86 -13.87 -7.76
CA GLY A 9 7.15 -14.89 -6.76
C GLY A 9 5.88 -15.40 -6.09
N PHE A 10 5.79 -16.72 -5.91
CA PHE A 10 4.71 -17.38 -5.18
C PHE A 10 5.26 -17.86 -3.84
N VAL A 11 4.62 -17.47 -2.75
CA VAL A 11 5.11 -17.75 -1.39
C VAL A 11 3.96 -18.28 -0.54
N ASP A 12 4.26 -19.26 0.30
CA ASP A 12 3.33 -19.78 1.29
C ASP A 12 3.08 -18.75 2.41
N LEU A 13 1.82 -18.35 2.56
CA LEU A 13 1.38 -17.40 3.58
C LEU A 13 1.25 -18.04 4.97
N SER A 14 1.01 -19.35 5.04
CA SER A 14 0.49 -20.04 6.23
C SER A 14 1.48 -21.01 6.87
N GLY A 15 2.44 -21.55 6.10
CA GLY A 15 3.36 -22.59 6.57
C GLY A 15 4.84 -22.19 6.54
N ASN A 16 5.69 -23.21 6.71
CA ASN A 16 7.16 -23.09 6.72
C ASN A 16 7.78 -23.30 5.32
N GLN A 17 6.98 -23.38 4.26
CA GLN A 17 7.46 -23.77 2.94
C GLN A 17 8.21 -22.64 2.20
N GLY A 18 8.00 -21.38 2.58
CA GLY A 18 8.70 -20.24 1.98
C GLY A 18 8.31 -20.02 0.52
N LEU A 19 9.30 -19.84 -0.37
CA LEU A 19 9.09 -19.61 -1.80
C LEU A 19 8.61 -20.92 -2.48
N LEU A 20 7.38 -20.90 -2.99
CA LEU A 20 6.76 -22.01 -3.73
C LEU A 20 7.18 -22.04 -5.20
N GLY A 21 7.55 -20.89 -5.75
CA GLY A 21 8.01 -20.79 -7.14
C GLY A 21 8.22 -19.35 -7.60
N GLN A 22 8.79 -19.21 -8.79
CA GLN A 22 9.06 -17.92 -9.43
C GLN A 22 8.84 -18.05 -10.93
N ARG A 23 8.27 -17.01 -11.55
CA ARG A 23 8.12 -16.87 -13.00
C ARG A 23 8.66 -15.53 -13.44
N GLU A 24 9.31 -15.51 -14.60
CA GLU A 24 9.74 -14.27 -15.24
C GLU A 24 8.51 -13.47 -15.71
N GLY A 25 8.56 -12.15 -15.49
CA GLY A 25 7.50 -11.23 -15.88
C GLY A 25 6.43 -10.99 -14.80
N ARG A 26 5.72 -9.88 -14.96
CA ARG A 26 4.59 -9.44 -14.12
C ARG A 26 3.30 -9.40 -14.92
N THR A 27 2.92 -10.55 -15.48
CA THR A 27 1.75 -10.67 -16.36
C THR A 27 0.72 -11.62 -15.75
N SER A 28 -0.55 -11.47 -16.13
CA SER A 28 -1.59 -12.41 -15.71
C SER A 28 -1.30 -13.82 -16.24
N ALA A 29 -0.77 -13.92 -17.46
CA ALA A 29 -0.39 -15.19 -18.07
C ALA A 29 0.64 -15.96 -17.22
N ALA A 30 1.71 -15.29 -16.76
CA ALA A 30 2.72 -15.94 -15.92
C ALA A 30 2.14 -16.52 -14.61
N VAL A 31 1.14 -15.85 -14.03
CA VAL A 31 0.42 -16.34 -12.84
C VAL A 31 -0.49 -17.52 -13.16
N ILE A 32 -1.27 -17.41 -14.24
CA ILE A 32 -2.19 -18.46 -14.69
C ILE A 32 -1.42 -19.73 -15.03
N ASP A 33 -0.34 -19.62 -15.81
CA ASP A 33 0.47 -20.75 -16.26
C ASP A 33 1.09 -21.48 -15.06
N TRP A 34 1.67 -20.75 -14.11
CA TRP A 34 2.25 -21.37 -12.91
C TRP A 34 1.21 -22.08 -12.06
N LEU A 35 0.01 -21.50 -11.92
CA LEU A 35 -1.09 -22.11 -11.18
C LEU A 35 -1.61 -23.35 -11.90
N ASN A 36 -1.74 -23.33 -13.22
CA ASN A 36 -2.20 -24.48 -14.02
C ASN A 36 -1.27 -25.70 -13.93
N GLU A 37 0.02 -25.49 -13.65
CA GLU A 37 0.96 -26.58 -13.39
C GLU A 37 0.77 -27.25 -12.02
N ARG A 38 -0.02 -26.64 -11.13
CA ARG A 38 -0.34 -27.23 -9.82
C ARG A 38 -1.50 -28.21 -9.96
N THR A 39 -1.53 -29.20 -9.09
CA THR A 39 -2.62 -30.18 -9.06
C THR A 39 -3.96 -29.50 -8.74
N PRO A 40 -5.10 -30.05 -9.23
CA PRO A 40 -6.42 -29.55 -8.85
C PRO A 40 -6.60 -29.46 -7.33
N GLN A 41 -6.13 -30.47 -6.59
CA GLN A 41 -6.19 -30.51 -5.13
C GLN A 41 -5.43 -29.35 -4.49
N PHE A 42 -4.26 -28.96 -5.03
CA PHE A 42 -3.54 -27.78 -4.56
C PHE A 42 -4.38 -26.52 -4.76
N ARG A 43 -4.92 -26.33 -5.97
CA ARG A 43 -5.69 -25.12 -6.32
C ARG A 43 -6.99 -24.98 -5.54
N GLU A 44 -7.68 -26.09 -5.29
CA GLU A 44 -8.89 -26.13 -4.46
C GLU A 44 -8.60 -25.84 -2.98
N ALA A 45 -7.42 -26.21 -2.48
CA ALA A 45 -7.00 -25.97 -1.11
C ALA A 45 -6.58 -24.51 -0.83
N VAL A 46 -6.34 -23.68 -1.86
CA VAL A 46 -5.98 -22.27 -1.67
C VAL A 46 -7.22 -21.49 -1.22
N GLN A 47 -7.22 -21.04 0.03
CA GLN A 47 -8.30 -20.24 0.61
C GLN A 47 -8.07 -18.73 0.49
N PHE A 48 -6.81 -18.28 0.49
CA PHE A 48 -6.46 -16.87 0.45
C PHE A 48 -5.27 -16.60 -0.47
N VAL A 49 -5.31 -15.49 -1.19
CA VAL A 49 -4.18 -15.00 -1.97
C VAL A 49 -3.93 -13.54 -1.63
N ALA A 50 -2.78 -13.26 -1.01
CA ALA A 50 -2.36 -11.90 -0.71
C ALA A 50 -1.59 -11.30 -1.89
N ILE A 51 -2.03 -10.15 -2.39
CA ILE A 51 -1.41 -9.46 -3.52
C ILE A 51 -1.16 -7.99 -3.23
N ASP A 52 -0.18 -7.42 -3.93
CA ASP A 52 -0.09 -5.98 -4.12
C ASP A 52 -1.37 -5.50 -4.87
N PRO A 53 -1.85 -4.25 -4.68
CA PRO A 53 -3.01 -3.72 -5.38
C PRO A 53 -2.71 -3.45 -6.87
N ALA A 54 -2.47 -4.51 -7.63
CA ALA A 54 -2.16 -4.52 -9.05
C ALA A 54 -3.23 -5.33 -9.79
N ALA A 55 -3.94 -4.65 -10.71
CA ALA A 55 -5.07 -5.23 -11.44
C ALA A 55 -4.69 -6.50 -12.22
N VAL A 56 -3.43 -6.58 -12.68
CA VAL A 56 -2.89 -7.74 -13.42
C VAL A 56 -2.95 -9.02 -12.59
N TYR A 57 -2.61 -8.97 -11.30
CA TYR A 57 -2.66 -10.15 -10.42
C TYR A 57 -4.08 -10.49 -10.01
N ALA A 58 -4.91 -9.49 -9.72
CA ALA A 58 -6.33 -9.72 -9.42
C ALA A 58 -7.05 -10.36 -10.60
N ALA A 59 -6.79 -9.91 -11.84
CA ALA A 59 -7.34 -10.49 -13.05
C ALA A 59 -6.92 -11.97 -13.20
N ALA A 60 -5.65 -12.27 -12.95
CA ALA A 60 -5.15 -13.64 -13.01
C ALA A 60 -5.86 -14.56 -12.00
N ILE A 61 -5.95 -14.14 -10.74
CA ILE A 61 -6.57 -14.94 -9.66
C ILE A 61 -8.07 -15.11 -9.89
N ARG A 62 -8.75 -14.11 -10.44
CA ARG A 62 -10.18 -14.17 -10.80
C ARG A 62 -10.48 -15.00 -12.05
N THR A 63 -9.48 -15.61 -12.69
CA THR A 63 -9.71 -16.51 -13.84
C THR A 63 -10.63 -17.65 -13.41
N PRO A 64 -11.79 -17.85 -14.07
CA PRO A 64 -12.76 -18.86 -13.67
C PRO A 64 -12.13 -20.27 -13.59
N GLY A 65 -12.39 -20.97 -12.49
CA GLY A 65 -11.89 -22.32 -12.25
C GLY A 65 -10.40 -22.42 -11.91
N LEU A 66 -9.66 -21.30 -11.86
CA LEU A 66 -8.24 -21.32 -11.51
C LEU A 66 -8.05 -21.55 -9.99
N LEU A 67 -8.64 -20.71 -9.16
CA LEU A 67 -8.62 -20.81 -7.70
C LEU A 67 -10.05 -20.66 -7.15
N PRO A 68 -10.88 -21.73 -7.21
CA PRO A 68 -12.33 -21.63 -7.03
C PRO A 68 -12.76 -21.16 -5.62
N ASN A 69 -11.93 -21.38 -4.60
CA ASN A 69 -12.24 -21.10 -3.20
C ASN A 69 -11.45 -19.91 -2.63
N ALA A 70 -10.62 -19.25 -3.46
CA ALA A 70 -9.68 -18.27 -2.97
C ALA A 70 -10.31 -16.88 -2.78
N THR A 71 -10.12 -16.31 -1.60
CA THR A 71 -10.39 -14.90 -1.32
C THR A 71 -9.12 -14.07 -1.58
N ILE A 72 -9.24 -13.01 -2.36
CA ILE A 72 -8.14 -12.08 -2.60
C ILE A 72 -8.03 -11.10 -1.42
N VAL A 73 -6.80 -10.90 -0.96
CA VAL A 73 -6.47 -9.98 0.14
C VAL A 73 -5.43 -8.99 -0.38
N VAL A 74 -5.66 -7.69 -0.17
CA VAL A 74 -4.66 -6.67 -0.52
C VAL A 74 -3.64 -6.53 0.60
N ASP A 75 -2.37 -6.48 0.23
CA ASP A 75 -1.30 -6.22 1.18
C ASP A 75 -1.31 -4.78 1.71
N HIS A 76 -1.58 -4.64 3.00
CA HIS A 76 -1.67 -3.35 3.68
C HIS A 76 -0.38 -2.52 3.65
N PHE A 77 0.81 -3.13 3.50
CA PHE A 77 2.07 -2.38 3.37
C PHE A 77 2.04 -1.50 2.11
N HIS A 78 1.48 -2.01 1.01
CA HIS A 78 1.32 -1.28 -0.23
C HIS A 78 0.32 -0.14 -0.11
N LEU A 79 -0.74 -0.28 0.70
CA LEU A 79 -1.68 0.81 0.99
C LEU A 79 -1.02 1.93 1.80
N VAL A 80 -0.21 1.59 2.81
CA VAL A 80 0.59 2.58 3.55
C VAL A 80 1.58 3.30 2.62
N LYS A 81 2.19 2.57 1.69
CA LYS A 81 3.08 3.13 0.67
C LYS A 81 2.33 4.09 -0.26
N LEU A 82 1.14 3.74 -0.74
CA LEU A 82 0.29 4.62 -1.56
C LEU A 82 -0.05 5.92 -0.84
N GLY A 83 -0.42 5.87 0.45
CA GLY A 83 -0.67 7.08 1.25
C GLY A 83 0.59 7.98 1.37
N ASN A 84 1.76 7.36 1.59
CA ASN A 84 3.05 8.07 1.63
C ASN A 84 3.42 8.70 0.28
N GLU A 85 3.12 8.01 -0.83
CA GLU A 85 3.34 8.51 -2.17
C GLU A 85 2.42 9.68 -2.50
N ALA A 86 1.13 9.60 -2.14
CA ALA A 86 0.17 10.70 -2.29
C ALA A 86 0.66 11.96 -1.56
N LEU A 87 1.02 11.85 -0.28
CA LEU A 87 1.61 12.96 0.49
C LEU A 87 2.89 13.49 -0.17
N THR A 88 3.74 12.61 -0.70
CA THR A 88 4.96 13.03 -1.39
C THR A 88 4.66 13.81 -2.68
N LYS A 89 3.64 13.41 -3.45
CA LYS A 89 3.22 14.10 -4.67
C LYS A 89 2.63 15.47 -4.35
N VAL A 90 1.69 15.57 -3.40
CA VAL A 90 1.13 16.85 -2.93
C VAL A 90 2.24 17.79 -2.50
N ARG A 91 3.14 17.32 -1.62
CA ARG A 91 4.27 18.11 -1.13
C ARG A 91 5.15 18.62 -2.26
N ARG A 92 5.45 17.81 -3.29
CA ARG A 92 6.25 18.23 -4.44
C ARG A 92 5.54 19.26 -5.30
N ARG A 93 4.25 19.06 -5.58
CA ARG A 93 3.43 19.99 -6.36
C ARG A 93 3.34 21.34 -5.65
N VAL A 94 2.90 21.34 -4.39
CA VAL A 94 2.80 22.56 -3.56
C VAL A 94 4.14 23.28 -3.47
N THR A 95 5.25 22.56 -3.31
CA THR A 95 6.58 23.20 -3.31
C THR A 95 6.88 23.91 -4.65
N TRP A 96 6.51 23.29 -5.77
CA TRP A 96 6.71 23.88 -7.09
C TRP A 96 5.82 25.11 -7.26
N ASP A 97 4.53 24.99 -6.94
CA ASP A 97 3.55 26.07 -7.06
C ASP A 97 3.93 27.29 -6.19
N LEU A 98 4.43 27.06 -4.97
CA LEU A 98 4.80 28.13 -4.03
C LEU A 98 6.15 28.78 -4.33
N ARG A 99 7.11 28.01 -4.88
CA ARG A 99 8.52 28.45 -4.98
C ARG A 99 9.00 28.63 -6.41
N ASP A 100 8.23 28.20 -7.40
CA ASP A 100 8.61 28.10 -8.82
C ASP A 100 9.91 27.31 -9.04
N ARG A 101 10.17 26.32 -8.17
CA ARG A 101 11.34 25.45 -8.24
C ARG A 101 11.16 24.19 -7.42
N ARG A 102 12.06 23.23 -7.63
CA ARG A 102 12.19 22.07 -6.76
C ARG A 102 12.59 22.48 -5.33
N GLY A 103 12.05 21.76 -4.35
CA GLY A 103 12.41 21.89 -2.94
C GLY A 103 13.88 21.56 -2.63
N ARG A 104 14.45 22.32 -1.71
CA ARG A 104 15.84 22.30 -1.24
C ARG A 104 15.89 21.91 0.23
N LYS A 105 17.07 21.47 0.71
CA LYS A 105 17.25 20.99 2.09
C LYS A 105 16.79 21.97 3.19
N ALA A 106 16.87 23.27 2.93
CA ALA A 106 16.48 24.32 3.87
C ALA A 106 14.97 24.64 3.87
N ASP A 107 14.24 24.28 2.82
CA ASP A 107 12.80 24.56 2.74
C ASP A 107 12.07 23.70 3.80
N PRO A 108 11.17 24.26 4.64
CA PRO A 108 10.55 23.53 5.75
C PRO A 108 9.84 22.22 5.34
N GLU A 109 9.12 22.24 4.23
CA GLU A 109 8.44 21.07 3.65
C GLU A 109 9.41 20.01 3.12
N TRP A 110 10.65 20.38 2.81
CA TRP A 110 11.68 19.44 2.43
C TRP A 110 12.51 18.94 3.62
N ALA A 111 12.80 19.83 4.57
CA ALA A 111 13.49 19.52 5.82
C ALA A 111 12.69 18.53 6.67
N ASN A 112 11.36 18.65 6.68
CA ASN A 112 10.46 17.80 7.45
C ASN A 112 9.97 16.54 6.71
N ARG A 113 10.41 16.28 5.47
CA ARG A 113 9.93 15.15 4.65
C ARG A 113 9.93 13.79 5.36
N ARG A 114 10.96 13.51 6.18
CA ARG A 114 11.05 12.25 6.95
C ARG A 114 10.08 12.20 8.12
N ARG A 115 9.77 13.34 8.73
CA ARG A 115 8.78 13.44 9.82
C ARG A 115 7.37 13.32 9.26
N LEU A 116 7.10 13.95 8.13
CA LEU A 116 5.85 13.82 7.39
C LEU A 116 5.52 12.37 7.03
N LEU A 117 6.51 11.57 6.62
CA LEU A 117 6.29 10.15 6.28
C LEU A 117 6.24 9.21 7.49
N ARG A 118 6.58 9.69 8.69
CA ARG A 118 6.52 8.89 9.91
C ARG A 118 5.08 8.91 10.44
N GLY A 119 4.60 7.74 10.91
CA GLY A 119 3.32 7.65 11.60
C GLY A 119 3.31 8.49 12.88
N ARG A 120 2.18 9.11 13.19
CA ARG A 120 2.02 10.02 14.33
C ARG A 120 2.41 9.37 15.67
N GLU A 121 2.13 8.08 15.83
CA GLU A 121 2.45 7.28 17.01
C GLU A 121 3.96 7.11 17.25
N ARG A 122 4.79 7.36 16.23
CA ARG A 122 6.26 7.26 16.30
C ARG A 122 6.95 8.62 16.40
N LEU A 123 6.18 9.69 16.54
CA LEU A 123 6.69 11.05 16.75
C LEU A 123 6.41 11.44 18.20
N SER A 124 7.42 11.97 18.89
CA SER A 124 7.17 12.67 20.15
C SER A 124 6.33 13.92 19.87
N ASP A 125 5.56 14.36 20.85
CA ASP A 125 4.69 15.53 20.71
C ASP A 125 5.47 16.79 20.33
N LYS A 126 6.67 16.96 20.91
CA LYS A 126 7.60 18.04 20.54
C LYS A 126 8.02 17.97 19.08
N ALA A 127 8.34 16.77 18.57
CA ALA A 127 8.74 16.59 17.17
C ALA A 127 7.56 16.78 16.20
N PHE A 128 6.37 16.35 16.61
CA PHE A 128 5.12 16.57 15.87
C PHE A 128 4.80 18.07 15.79
N ALA A 129 4.72 18.76 16.92
CA ALA A 129 4.41 20.20 16.97
C ALA A 129 5.42 21.03 16.16
N LYS A 130 6.72 20.73 16.28
CA LYS A 130 7.76 21.39 15.47
C LYS A 130 7.56 21.16 13.97
N MET A 131 7.19 19.95 13.57
CA MET A 131 6.92 19.64 12.17
C MET A 131 5.66 20.35 11.70
N TRP A 132 4.57 20.26 12.46
CA TRP A 132 3.27 20.86 12.15
C TRP A 132 3.40 22.36 11.93
N ASN A 133 3.92 23.10 12.90
CA ASN A 133 4.06 24.56 12.83
C ASN A 133 4.94 24.97 11.65
N ALA A 134 6.06 24.28 11.43
CA ALA A 134 6.94 24.57 10.30
C ALA A 134 6.29 24.33 8.93
N ILE A 135 5.27 23.47 8.82
CA ILE A 135 4.51 23.30 7.58
C ILE A 135 3.39 24.34 7.48
N VAL A 136 2.71 24.65 8.59
CA VAL A 136 1.72 25.75 8.63
C VAL A 136 2.35 27.05 8.14
N ASP A 137 3.55 27.39 8.62
CA ASP A 137 4.26 28.61 8.23
C ASP A 137 4.76 28.60 6.77
N ALA A 138 4.80 27.43 6.12
CA ALA A 138 5.42 27.24 4.79
C ALA A 138 4.42 26.94 3.67
N ASP A 139 3.18 26.60 4.00
CA ASP A 139 2.12 26.21 3.06
C ASP A 139 0.79 26.84 3.47
N ASP A 140 0.54 28.07 3.01
CA ASP A 140 -0.69 28.82 3.26
C ASP A 140 -1.95 28.10 2.74
N SER A 141 -1.79 27.20 1.77
CA SER A 141 -2.91 26.41 1.24
C SER A 141 -3.33 25.28 2.18
N GLY A 142 -2.48 24.90 3.13
CA GLY A 142 -2.68 23.79 4.05
C GLY A 142 -2.68 22.40 3.39
N GLN A 143 -2.46 22.29 2.08
CA GLN A 143 -2.60 21.04 1.33
C GLN A 143 -1.63 19.95 1.80
N ILE A 144 -0.41 20.30 2.22
CA ILE A 144 0.56 19.33 2.72
C ILE A 144 0.07 18.67 4.02
N LEU A 145 -0.49 19.45 4.95
CA LEU A 145 -1.03 18.90 6.20
C LEU A 145 -2.35 18.17 5.97
N SER A 146 -3.20 18.64 5.07
CA SER A 146 -4.40 17.91 4.64
C SER A 146 -4.06 16.54 4.08
N ALA A 147 -2.99 16.44 3.27
CA ALA A 147 -2.50 15.16 2.76
C ALA A 147 -1.84 14.28 3.84
N TRP A 148 -1.19 14.89 4.84
CA TRP A 148 -0.66 14.15 5.98
C TRP A 148 -1.80 13.55 6.81
N ILE A 149 -2.88 14.30 7.07
CA ILE A 149 -4.07 13.81 7.78
C ILE A 149 -4.71 12.66 7.01
N ALA A 150 -4.92 12.79 5.69
CA ALA A 150 -5.47 11.72 4.86
C ALA A 150 -4.66 10.42 4.97
N LYS A 151 -3.33 10.54 4.91
CA LYS A 151 -2.41 9.40 5.10
C LYS A 151 -2.56 8.79 6.51
N GLU A 152 -2.68 9.60 7.57
CA GLU A 152 -2.87 9.07 8.92
C GLU A 152 -4.27 8.44 9.12
N GLU A 153 -5.34 9.01 8.57
CA GLU A 153 -6.67 8.38 8.58
C GLU A 153 -6.66 7.02 7.87
N LEU A 154 -5.95 6.89 6.73
CA LEU A 154 -5.73 5.59 6.09
C LEU A 154 -4.98 4.61 7.02
N ARG A 155 -3.93 5.07 7.71
CA ARG A 155 -3.21 4.23 8.69
C ARG A 155 -4.11 3.80 9.84
N THR A 156 -4.96 4.70 10.33
CA THR A 156 -5.92 4.41 11.39
C THR A 156 -6.97 3.40 10.92
N LEU A 157 -7.51 3.56 9.71
CA LEU A 157 -8.38 2.56 9.07
C LEU A 157 -7.70 1.18 9.04
N LEU A 158 -6.47 1.11 8.53
CA LEU A 158 -5.73 -0.15 8.42
C LEU A 158 -5.39 -0.76 9.79
N SER A 159 -5.30 0.05 10.84
CA SER A 159 -5.02 -0.44 12.20
C SER A 159 -6.19 -1.17 12.86
N THR A 160 -7.42 -1.04 12.32
CA THR A 160 -8.62 -1.71 12.84
C THR A 160 -8.53 -3.23 12.82
N VAL A 161 -7.69 -3.80 11.94
CA VAL A 161 -7.35 -5.23 11.93
C VAL A 161 -6.85 -5.73 13.29
N ARG A 162 -6.16 -4.89 14.07
CA ARG A 162 -5.64 -5.25 15.41
C ARG A 162 -6.74 -5.35 16.45
N LEU A 163 -7.92 -4.83 16.15
CA LEU A 163 -9.11 -4.86 16.98
C LEU A 163 -10.09 -5.93 16.48
N GLY A 164 -9.63 -6.88 15.67
CA GLY A 164 -10.45 -7.95 15.09
C GLY A 164 -11.27 -7.53 13.87
N GLY A 165 -11.01 -6.35 13.30
CA GLY A 165 -11.70 -5.92 12.09
C GLY A 165 -13.17 -5.56 12.30
N ASP A 166 -13.52 -5.00 13.47
CA ASP A 166 -14.89 -4.61 13.80
C ASP A 166 -15.58 -3.90 12.62
N PRO A 167 -16.69 -4.44 12.07
CA PRO A 167 -17.29 -3.91 10.85
C PRO A 167 -17.78 -2.47 10.98
N HIS A 168 -18.27 -2.08 12.16
CA HIS A 168 -18.79 -0.74 12.41
C HIS A 168 -17.66 0.30 12.44
N LEU A 169 -16.61 0.04 13.22
CA LEU A 169 -15.42 0.87 13.29
C LEU A 169 -14.73 0.96 11.93
N THR A 170 -14.59 -0.16 11.23
CA THR A 170 -13.98 -0.22 9.90
C THR A 170 -14.73 0.65 8.90
N ARG A 171 -16.06 0.53 8.83
CA ARG A 171 -16.90 1.36 7.97
C ARG A 171 -16.83 2.84 8.36
N HIS A 172 -16.84 3.14 9.65
CA HIS A 172 -16.71 4.51 10.15
C HIS A 172 -15.36 5.13 9.75
N ARG A 173 -14.25 4.38 9.89
CA ARG A 173 -12.91 4.84 9.50
C ARG A 173 -12.76 4.99 8.00
N LEU A 174 -13.35 4.09 7.21
CA LEU A 174 -13.39 4.23 5.76
C LEU A 174 -14.12 5.50 5.36
N HIS A 175 -15.31 5.72 5.91
CA HIS A 175 -16.10 6.92 5.62
C HIS A 175 -15.32 8.20 5.96
N ARG A 176 -14.68 8.26 7.13
CA ARG A 176 -13.82 9.40 7.52
C ARG A 176 -12.69 9.64 6.52
N PHE A 177 -11.97 8.59 6.14
CA PHE A 177 -10.88 8.68 5.18
C PHE A 177 -11.35 9.15 3.80
N LEU A 178 -12.42 8.56 3.26
CA LEU A 178 -12.95 8.91 1.94
C LEU A 178 -13.51 10.34 1.93
N SER A 179 -14.30 10.71 2.94
CA SER A 179 -14.86 12.06 3.05
C SER A 179 -13.74 13.10 3.12
N TRP A 180 -12.72 12.88 3.95
CA TRP A 180 -11.57 13.79 4.05
C TRP A 180 -10.85 13.98 2.71
N CYS A 181 -10.60 12.88 1.98
CA CYS A 181 -9.97 12.95 0.67
C CYS A 181 -10.83 13.72 -0.34
N ILE A 182 -12.14 13.47 -0.37
CA ILE A 182 -13.08 14.11 -1.30
C ILE A 182 -13.21 15.60 -0.99
N ASP A 183 -13.47 15.95 0.27
CA ASP A 183 -13.68 17.32 0.71
C ASP A 183 -12.44 18.21 0.53
N SER A 184 -11.24 17.61 0.60
CA SER A 184 -9.98 18.33 0.38
C SER A 184 -9.85 18.91 -1.02
N LYS A 185 -10.53 18.31 -2.04
CA LYS A 185 -10.37 18.62 -3.47
C LYS A 185 -8.92 18.58 -3.98
N ILE A 186 -8.03 17.88 -3.28
CA ILE A 186 -6.62 17.71 -3.67
C ILE A 186 -6.53 16.55 -4.67
N PRO A 187 -6.06 16.77 -5.91
CA PRO A 187 -6.10 15.74 -6.96
C PRO A 187 -5.43 14.43 -6.58
N GLU A 188 -4.31 14.49 -5.86
CA GLU A 188 -3.59 13.30 -5.42
C GLU A 188 -4.33 12.51 -4.33
N LEU A 189 -5.14 13.18 -3.51
CA LEU A 189 -5.98 12.52 -2.50
C LEU A 189 -7.25 11.92 -3.12
N LEU A 190 -7.82 12.58 -4.14
CA LEU A 190 -8.91 12.00 -4.93
C LEU A 190 -8.47 10.71 -5.63
N ALA A 191 -7.28 10.70 -6.23
CA ALA A 191 -6.71 9.51 -6.84
C ALA A 191 -6.45 8.39 -5.81
N LEU A 192 -5.96 8.75 -4.62
CA LEU A 192 -5.78 7.78 -3.52
C LEU A 192 -7.12 7.20 -3.07
N ALA A 193 -8.15 8.04 -2.88
CA ALA A 193 -9.48 7.61 -2.47
C ALA A 193 -10.11 6.66 -3.50
N SER A 194 -10.03 6.98 -4.79
CA SER A 194 -10.50 6.12 -5.87
C SER A 194 -9.78 4.77 -5.90
N THR A 195 -8.47 4.76 -5.62
CA THR A 195 -7.71 3.50 -5.51
C THR A 195 -8.19 2.66 -4.33
N VAL A 196 -8.36 3.26 -3.14
CA VAL A 196 -8.85 2.55 -1.94
C VAL A 196 -10.26 2.03 -2.13
N ASP A 197 -11.15 2.82 -2.76
CA ASP A 197 -12.53 2.43 -3.05
C ASP A 197 -12.58 1.26 -4.05
N THR A 198 -11.79 1.32 -5.12
CA THR A 198 -11.69 0.24 -6.12
C THR A 198 -11.27 -1.10 -5.51
N TRP A 199 -10.35 -1.06 -4.55
CA TRP A 199 -9.82 -2.25 -3.87
C TRP A 199 -10.53 -2.56 -2.55
N TRP A 200 -11.64 -1.87 -2.24
CA TRP A 200 -12.28 -1.99 -0.94
C TRP A 200 -12.64 -3.43 -0.55
N PRO A 201 -13.20 -4.29 -1.43
CA PRO A 201 -13.51 -5.68 -1.06
C PRO A 201 -12.29 -6.45 -0.54
N GLU A 202 -11.15 -6.35 -1.21
CA GLU A 202 -9.90 -7.04 -0.84
C GLU A 202 -9.19 -6.39 0.37
N ILE A 203 -9.34 -5.07 0.54
CA ILE A 203 -8.88 -4.36 1.74
C ILE A 203 -9.71 -4.79 2.95
N ASN A 204 -11.03 -4.88 2.81
CA ASN A 204 -11.91 -5.34 3.87
C ASN A 204 -11.63 -6.82 4.22
N ALA A 205 -11.31 -7.66 3.23
CA ALA A 205 -10.85 -9.03 3.48
C ALA A 205 -9.58 -9.06 4.35
N PHE A 206 -8.61 -8.17 4.11
CA PHE A 206 -7.45 -8.00 5.01
C PHE A 206 -7.89 -7.61 6.42
N LEU A 207 -8.76 -6.62 6.57
CA LEU A 207 -9.18 -6.11 7.88
C LEU A 207 -9.90 -7.16 8.73
N VAL A 208 -10.71 -8.02 8.10
CA VAL A 208 -11.45 -9.10 8.77
C VAL A 208 -10.54 -10.29 9.12
N THR A 209 -9.62 -10.65 8.23
CA THR A 209 -8.84 -11.90 8.36
C THR A 209 -7.49 -11.71 9.04
N GLY A 210 -6.90 -10.51 8.96
CA GLY A 210 -5.53 -10.24 9.40
C GLY A 210 -4.44 -10.84 8.52
N ILE A 211 -4.79 -11.46 7.38
CA ILE A 211 -3.83 -12.12 6.49
C ILE A 211 -2.94 -11.08 5.81
N THR A 212 -1.61 -11.23 5.94
CA THR A 212 -0.64 -10.31 5.33
C THR A 212 0.36 -11.04 4.46
N ASN A 213 0.94 -10.32 3.51
CA ASN A 213 2.05 -10.82 2.68
C ASN A 213 3.43 -10.66 3.37
N ALA A 214 3.47 -10.46 4.69
CA ALA A 214 4.68 -10.05 5.42
C ALA A 214 5.84 -11.05 5.32
N ARG A 215 5.56 -12.37 5.23
CA ARG A 215 6.59 -13.39 5.01
C ARG A 215 7.25 -13.25 3.64
N THR A 216 6.45 -13.03 2.60
CA THR A 216 6.90 -12.81 1.22
C THR A 216 7.78 -11.57 1.09
N GLU A 217 7.52 -10.50 1.86
CA GLU A 217 8.43 -9.36 1.89
C GLU A 217 9.82 -9.68 2.48
N GLY A 218 9.88 -10.55 3.50
CA GLY A 218 11.14 -11.04 4.06
C GLY A 218 11.97 -11.79 3.01
N TYR A 219 11.32 -12.70 2.27
CA TYR A 219 11.96 -13.43 1.17
C TYR A 219 12.31 -12.53 -0.02
N ASN A 220 11.44 -11.61 -0.43
CA ASN A 220 11.73 -10.67 -1.51
C ASN A 220 12.89 -9.73 -1.18
N ARG A 221 13.10 -9.37 0.10
CA ARG A 221 14.30 -8.62 0.52
C ARG A 221 15.56 -9.48 0.44
N LEU A 222 15.50 -10.75 0.86
CA LEU A 222 16.61 -11.70 0.77
C LEU A 222 17.01 -11.98 -0.70
N VAL A 223 16.04 -12.29 -1.57
CA VAL A 223 16.29 -12.52 -3.01
C VAL A 223 16.87 -11.27 -3.67
N LYS A 224 16.37 -10.08 -3.34
CA LYS A 224 16.95 -8.82 -3.83
C LYS A 224 18.35 -8.53 -3.27
N GLN A 225 18.71 -9.02 -2.08
CA GLN A 225 20.06 -8.93 -1.54
C GLN A 225 21.01 -9.87 -2.28
N VAL A 226 20.60 -11.12 -2.52
CA VAL A 226 21.39 -12.11 -3.27
C VAL A 226 21.63 -11.64 -4.70
N LYS A 227 20.60 -11.15 -5.40
CA LYS A 227 20.72 -10.58 -6.76
C LYS A 227 21.57 -9.29 -6.84
N ARG A 228 21.87 -8.63 -5.72
CA ARG A 228 22.74 -7.44 -5.66
C ARG A 228 24.19 -7.77 -5.32
N ALA A 229 24.45 -8.98 -4.80
CA ALA A 229 25.77 -9.46 -4.41
C ALA A 229 26.42 -10.37 -5.46
N ALA A 230 25.65 -10.77 -6.48
CA ALA A 230 26.11 -11.41 -7.71
C ALA A 230 26.24 -10.34 -8.82
#